data_AF-A0A1J4PSP2-F1
#
_entry.id   AF-A0A1J4PSP2-F1
#
_cell.length_a   1.000
_cell.length_b   1.000
_cell.length_c   1.000
_cell.angle_alpha   90.00
_cell.angle_beta   90.00
_cell.angle_gamma   90.00
#
_symmetry.space_group_name_H-M   'P 1'
#
loop_
_entity.id
_entity.type
_entity.pdbx_description
1 polymer ?
#
loop_
_entity_poly.entity_id
_entity_poly.type
_entity_poly.pdbx_seq_one_letter_code
_entity_poly.pdbx_strand_id
1 'polypeptide(L)'
;MPHHAARTSEPALAARWAGALLCLAVAVIHVIDQGGITTTRDPHYVGVAYHVLETAAVVAAVLLLIGLVRPGWLLAAAVALGPLLGYVLSRGPGLPGYSDDIGNWTEPLGLVSLAVEGALLLLSVPLFVRGGRPRTCRA
;
A
#
# COMPACT_ATOMS: atom_id res chain seq x y z
N MET A 1 28.51 -25.76 -19.83
CA MET A 1 27.07 -25.59 -19.51
C MET A 1 26.93 -24.48 -18.47
N PRO A 2 26.95 -23.18 -18.84
CA PRO A 2 26.78 -22.14 -17.84
C PRO A 2 25.29 -21.99 -17.53
N HIS A 3 24.90 -22.37 -16.31
CA HIS A 3 23.61 -21.99 -15.73
C HIS A 3 23.50 -20.46 -15.74
N HIS A 4 22.73 -19.91 -16.66
CA HIS A 4 22.31 -18.50 -16.62
C HIS A 4 21.37 -18.32 -15.43
N ALA A 5 21.95 -18.09 -14.24
CA ALA A 5 21.23 -17.49 -13.14
C ALA A 5 20.75 -16.12 -13.63
N ALA A 6 19.45 -16.00 -13.88
CA ALA A 6 18.83 -14.76 -14.31
C ALA A 6 19.01 -13.70 -13.20
N ARG A 7 20.08 -12.92 -13.27
CA ARG A 7 20.29 -11.77 -12.38
C ARG A 7 19.15 -10.79 -12.63
N THR A 8 18.32 -10.56 -11.63
CA THR A 8 17.35 -9.46 -11.65
C THR A 8 18.11 -8.15 -11.86
N SER A 9 17.65 -7.29 -12.76
CA SER A 9 18.32 -6.01 -13.00
C SER A 9 18.28 -5.14 -11.74
N GLU A 10 19.34 -4.38 -11.47
CA GLU A 10 19.41 -3.49 -10.29
C GLU A 10 18.20 -2.54 -10.18
N PRO A 11 17.67 -1.94 -11.28
CA PRO A 11 16.47 -1.12 -11.21
C PRO A 11 15.22 -1.88 -10.77
N ALA A 12 15.09 -3.16 -11.16
CA ALA A 12 13.96 -3.98 -10.73
C ALA A 12 14.05 -4.34 -9.25
N LEU A 13 15.26 -4.57 -8.73
CA LEU A 13 15.48 -4.79 -7.31
C LEU A 13 15.21 -3.53 -6.49
N ALA A 14 15.74 -2.38 -6.94
CA ALA A 14 15.49 -1.08 -6.30
C ALA A 14 14.00 -0.75 -6.23
N ALA A 15 13.25 -0.97 -7.31
CA ALA A 15 11.80 -0.76 -7.30
C ALA A 15 11.09 -1.65 -6.27
N ARG A 16 11.46 -2.94 -6.17
CA ARG A 16 10.87 -3.86 -5.19
C ARG A 16 11.13 -3.43 -3.76
N TRP A 17 12.36 -3.00 -3.46
CA TRP A 17 12.69 -2.46 -2.14
C TRP A 17 11.95 -1.17 -1.84
N ALA A 18 11.88 -0.23 -2.79
CA ALA A 18 11.12 1.00 -2.62
C ALA A 18 9.63 0.72 -2.35
N GLY A 19 9.01 -0.17 -3.13
CA GLY A 19 7.63 -0.59 -2.92
C GLY A 19 7.40 -1.26 -1.56
N ALA A 20 8.33 -2.13 -1.14
CA ALA A 20 8.25 -2.78 0.17
C ALA A 20 8.38 -1.77 1.32
N LEU A 21 9.33 -0.85 1.25
CA LEU A 21 9.51 0.20 2.27
C LEU A 21 8.29 1.13 2.35
N LEU A 22 7.72 1.51 1.22
CA LEU A 22 6.49 2.31 1.18
C LEU A 22 5.30 1.55 1.78
N CYS A 23 5.14 0.26 1.51
CA CYS A 23 4.10 -0.55 2.14
C CYS A 23 4.29 -0.62 3.67
N LEU A 24 5.52 -0.83 4.14
CA LEU A 24 5.80 -0.84 5.57
C LEU A 24 5.56 0.53 6.22
N ALA A 25 5.86 1.63 5.52
CA ALA A 25 5.54 2.97 5.98
C ALA A 25 4.02 3.18 6.12
N VAL A 26 3.21 2.71 5.16
CA VAL A 26 1.73 2.72 5.29
C VAL A 26 1.30 1.96 6.54
N ALA A 27 1.82 0.75 6.77
CA ALA A 27 1.48 -0.04 7.95
C ALA A 27 1.81 0.70 9.25
N VAL A 28 3.02 1.27 9.37
CA VAL A 28 3.44 2.01 10.55
C VAL A 28 2.56 3.24 10.79
N ILE A 29 2.26 4.02 9.76
CA ILE A 29 1.40 5.20 9.88
C ILE A 29 0.03 4.83 10.41
N HIS A 30 -0.58 3.77 9.88
CA HIS A 30 -1.92 3.34 10.29
C HIS A 30 -1.94 2.70 11.69
N VAL A 31 -0.87 1.99 12.07
CA VAL A 31 -0.69 1.54 13.46
C VAL A 31 -0.65 2.73 14.41
N ILE A 32 0.10 3.78 14.08
CA ILE A 32 0.18 5.00 14.90
C ILE A 32 -1.19 5.67 14.96
N ASP A 33 -1.85 5.85 13.80
CA ASP A 33 -3.13 6.54 13.69
C ASP A 33 -4.27 5.80 14.42
N GLN A 34 -4.27 4.46 14.47
CA GLN A 34 -5.24 3.72 15.29
C GLN A 34 -4.95 3.75 16.79
N GLY A 35 -3.80 4.26 17.22
CA GLY A 35 -3.38 4.29 18.63
C GLY A 35 -2.54 3.09 19.08
N GLY A 36 -1.85 2.41 18.14
CA GLY A 36 -0.91 1.32 18.40
C GLY A 36 -1.45 -0.08 18.08
N ILE A 37 -0.54 -1.06 18.07
CA ILE A 37 -0.83 -2.45 17.62
C ILE A 37 -1.85 -3.21 18.48
N THR A 38 -2.09 -2.76 19.72
CA THR A 38 -3.02 -3.39 20.66
C THR A 38 -4.35 -2.64 20.77
N THR A 39 -4.48 -1.52 20.06
CA THR A 39 -5.68 -0.70 20.06
C THR A 39 -6.55 -1.11 18.87
N THR A 40 -7.84 -0.81 18.93
CA THR A 40 -8.75 -0.99 17.80
C THR A 40 -9.70 0.20 17.79
N ARG A 41 -9.74 0.91 16.67
CA ARG A 41 -10.51 2.15 16.52
C ARG A 41 -12.02 1.87 16.59
N ASP A 42 -12.75 2.77 17.24
CA ASP A 42 -14.22 2.80 17.24
C ASP A 42 -14.70 3.74 16.10
N PRO A 43 -15.73 3.38 15.32
CA PRO A 43 -16.52 2.15 15.38
C PRO A 43 -15.72 0.92 14.95
N HIS A 44 -16.03 -0.24 15.55
CA HIS A 44 -15.26 -1.48 15.39
C HIS A 44 -14.95 -1.86 13.92
N TYR A 45 -15.83 -1.59 12.96
CA TYR A 45 -15.57 -1.92 11.56
C TYR A 45 -14.44 -1.06 10.96
N VAL A 46 -14.23 0.17 11.44
CA VAL A 46 -13.10 1.02 11.07
C VAL A 46 -11.83 0.40 11.64
N GLY A 47 -11.82 0.02 12.92
CA GLY A 47 -10.68 -0.69 13.52
C GLY A 47 -10.30 -1.96 12.76
N VAL A 48 -11.27 -2.77 12.34
CA VAL A 48 -11.02 -3.95 11.48
C VAL A 48 -10.37 -3.55 10.14
N ALA A 49 -10.82 -2.46 9.51
CA ALA A 49 -10.23 -1.98 8.27
C ALA A 49 -8.75 -1.56 8.45
N TYR A 50 -8.39 -0.94 9.58
CA TYR A 50 -6.99 -0.64 9.92
C TYR A 50 -6.16 -1.93 10.01
N HIS A 51 -6.57 -2.91 10.81
CA HIS A 51 -5.84 -4.19 10.96
C HIS A 51 -5.67 -4.94 9.63
N VAL A 52 -6.71 -4.94 8.79
CA VAL A 52 -6.67 -5.55 7.45
C VAL A 52 -5.64 -4.83 6.57
N LEU A 53 -5.66 -3.50 6.55
CA LEU A 53 -4.72 -2.69 5.78
C LEU A 53 -3.28 -2.92 6.22
N GLU A 54 -3.01 -2.86 7.53
CA GLU A 54 -1.68 -3.05 8.10
C GLU A 54 -1.12 -4.43 7.75
N THR A 55 -1.93 -5.47 7.92
CA THR A 55 -1.57 -6.84 7.54
C THR A 55 -1.33 -6.95 6.04
N ALA A 56 -2.22 -6.39 5.22
CA ALA A 56 -2.09 -6.42 3.76
C ALA A 56 -0.83 -5.69 3.28
N ALA A 57 -0.45 -4.60 3.93
CA ALA A 57 0.75 -3.83 3.63
C ALA A 57 2.02 -4.64 3.93
N VAL A 58 2.08 -5.33 5.08
CA VAL A 58 3.19 -6.24 5.40
C VAL A 58 3.26 -7.39 4.40
N VAL A 59 2.12 -8.00 4.06
CA VAL A 59 2.05 -9.07 3.05
C VAL A 59 2.52 -8.56 1.69
N ALA A 60 2.11 -7.36 1.25
CA ALA A 60 2.56 -6.77 0.00
C ALA A 60 4.08 -6.60 -0.03
N ALA A 61 4.67 -6.09 1.05
CA ALA A 61 6.11 -5.96 1.20
C ALA A 61 6.82 -7.32 1.07
N VAL A 62 6.33 -8.35 1.79
CA VAL A 62 6.87 -9.71 1.71
C VAL A 62 6.78 -10.26 0.29
N LEU A 63 5.64 -10.17 -0.38
CA LEU A 63 5.44 -10.63 -1.76
C LEU A 63 6.44 -9.98 -2.72
N LEU A 64 6.66 -8.67 -2.59
CA LEU A 64 7.64 -7.93 -3.40
C LEU A 64 9.07 -8.41 -3.13
N LEU A 65 9.44 -8.65 -1.87
CA LEU A 65 10.79 -9.08 -1.48
C LEU A 65 11.09 -10.54 -1.86
N ILE A 66 10.12 -11.45 -1.80
CA ILE A 66 10.31 -12.86 -2.19
C ILE A 66 10.16 -13.11 -3.69
N GLY A 67 9.82 -12.08 -4.47
CA GLY A 67 9.80 -12.15 -5.94
C GLY A 67 8.44 -12.51 -6.54
N LEU A 68 7.39 -12.61 -5.73
CA LEU A 68 6.00 -12.69 -6.17
C LEU A 68 5.50 -11.29 -6.59
N VAL A 69 6.20 -10.70 -7.57
CA VAL A 69 6.11 -9.28 -7.91
C VAL A 69 4.72 -8.87 -8.42
N ARG A 70 4.06 -9.73 -9.19
CA ARG A 70 2.76 -9.36 -9.79
C ARG A 70 1.64 -9.27 -8.74
N PRO A 71 1.40 -10.30 -7.89
CA PRO A 71 0.46 -10.15 -6.77
C PRO A 71 0.94 -9.12 -5.75
N GLY A 72 2.26 -8.97 -5.54
CA GLY A 72 2.82 -7.91 -4.67
C GLY A 72 2.47 -6.50 -5.14
N TRP A 73 2.63 -6.20 -6.43
CA TRP A 73 2.28 -4.88 -7.00
C TRP A 73 0.77 -4.63 -7.01
N LEU A 74 -0.04 -5.66 -7.25
CA LEU A 74 -1.49 -5.54 -7.16
C LEU A 74 -1.93 -5.20 -5.73
N LEU A 75 -1.41 -5.93 -4.73
CA LEU A 75 -1.75 -5.70 -3.34
C LEU A 75 -1.23 -4.35 -2.86
N ALA A 76 -0.01 -3.94 -3.25
CA ALA A 76 0.54 -2.62 -2.98
C ALA A 76 -0.34 -1.48 -3.53
N ALA A 77 -0.90 -1.64 -4.74
CA ALA A 77 -1.82 -0.67 -5.30
C ALA A 77 -3.13 -0.58 -4.50
N ALA A 78 -3.65 -1.71 -4.02
CA ALA A 78 -4.83 -1.75 -3.16
C ALA A 78 -4.55 -1.11 -1.78
N VAL A 79 -3.39 -1.40 -1.19
CA VAL A 79 -2.90 -0.83 0.08
C VAL A 79 -2.74 0.68 -0.02
N ALA A 80 -2.33 1.21 -1.17
CA ALA A 80 -2.28 2.65 -1.39
C ALA A 80 -3.68 3.27 -1.61
N LEU A 81 -4.53 2.62 -2.40
CA LEU A 81 -5.83 3.18 -2.77
C LEU A 81 -6.83 3.19 -1.61
N GLY A 82 -6.81 2.16 -0.76
CA GLY A 82 -7.76 2.03 0.36
C GLY A 82 -7.75 3.23 1.30
N PRO A 83 -6.60 3.61 1.88
CA PRO A 83 -6.47 4.78 2.75
C PRO A 83 -6.75 6.11 2.06
N LEU A 84 -6.35 6.30 0.79
CA LEU A 84 -6.71 7.51 0.03
C LEU A 84 -8.23 7.69 -0.04
N LEU A 85 -8.96 6.62 -0.31
CA LEU A 85 -10.43 6.63 -0.30
C LEU A 85 -10.96 6.84 1.13
N GLY A 86 -10.38 6.15 2.12
CA GLY A 86 -10.72 6.31 3.53
C GLY A 86 -10.57 7.76 4.00
N TYR A 87 -9.50 8.44 3.58
CA TYR A 87 -9.21 9.84 3.86
C TYR A 87 -10.29 10.77 3.32
N VAL A 88 -10.63 10.61 2.04
CA VAL A 88 -11.65 11.43 1.37
C VAL A 88 -13.04 11.17 1.97
N LEU A 89 -13.39 9.91 2.24
CA LEU A 89 -14.69 9.54 2.78
C LEU A 89 -14.86 10.00 4.24
N SER A 90 -13.86 9.76 5.10
CA SER A 90 -13.90 10.17 6.51
C SER A 90 -13.99 11.69 6.68
N ARG A 91 -13.28 12.46 5.84
CA ARG A 91 -13.18 13.93 5.97
C ARG A 91 -14.18 14.71 5.12
N GLY A 92 -14.78 14.05 4.12
CA GLY A 92 -15.85 14.61 3.29
C GLY A 92 -17.23 14.29 3.85
N PRO A 93 -17.92 13.26 3.34
CA PRO A 93 -19.27 12.91 3.80
C PRO A 93 -19.31 12.28 5.20
N GLY A 94 -18.17 11.79 5.71
CA GLY A 94 -18.11 10.90 6.88
C GLY A 94 -18.39 9.44 6.51
N LEU A 95 -18.22 8.55 7.49
CA LEU A 95 -18.54 7.13 7.39
C LEU A 95 -19.65 6.78 8.42
N PRO A 96 -20.40 5.68 8.24
CA PRO A 96 -21.48 5.31 9.17
C PRO A 96 -21.00 5.14 10.62
N GLY A 97 -21.42 6.03 11.53
CA GLY A 97 -20.95 5.99 12.92
C GLY A 97 -19.50 6.45 13.11
N TYR A 98 -18.91 7.11 12.11
CA TYR A 98 -17.56 7.68 12.16
C TYR A 98 -17.55 9.02 11.42
N SER A 99 -17.75 10.10 12.17
CA SER A 99 -17.90 11.47 11.64
C SER A 99 -16.93 12.49 12.26
N ASP A 100 -16.09 12.04 13.19
CA ASP A 100 -15.28 12.94 14.01
C ASP A 100 -14.20 13.68 13.20
N ASP A 101 -13.81 13.11 12.05
CA ASP A 101 -12.80 13.68 11.16
C ASP A 101 -13.37 14.57 10.04
N ILE A 102 -14.69 14.81 9.99
CA ILE A 102 -15.29 15.64 8.93
C ILE A 102 -14.67 17.04 8.95
N GLY A 103 -14.14 17.47 7.80
CA GLY A 103 -13.47 18.76 7.65
C GLY A 103 -12.00 18.79 8.09
N ASN A 104 -11.48 17.74 8.72
CA ASN A 104 -10.08 17.67 9.18
C ASN A 104 -9.10 17.31 8.05
N TRP A 105 -9.09 18.12 6.99
CA TRP A 105 -8.30 17.90 5.76
C TRP A 105 -6.80 18.16 5.91
N THR A 106 -6.36 18.76 7.01
CA THR A 106 -4.97 19.18 7.23
C THR A 106 -4.32 18.48 8.41
N GLU A 107 -4.92 17.39 8.89
CA GLU A 107 -4.34 16.54 9.93
C GLU A 107 -2.92 16.13 9.54
N PRO A 108 -1.88 16.52 10.30
CA PRO A 108 -0.49 16.30 9.90
C PRO A 108 -0.15 14.83 9.57
N LEU A 109 -0.61 13.88 10.38
CA LEU A 109 -0.36 12.45 10.13
C LEU A 109 -1.07 11.98 8.86
N GLY A 110 -2.28 12.48 8.62
CA GLY A 110 -3.06 12.22 7.43
C GLY A 110 -2.37 12.72 6.15
N LEU A 111 -1.80 13.93 6.17
CA LEU A 111 -1.04 14.48 5.03
C LEU A 111 0.23 13.66 4.74
N VAL A 112 0.93 13.19 5.77
CA VAL A 112 2.07 12.28 5.62
C VAL A 112 1.62 10.97 4.98
N SER A 113 0.49 10.41 5.43
CA SER A 113 -0.10 9.20 4.85
C SER A 113 -0.40 9.37 3.37
N LEU A 114 -1.07 10.47 2.98
CA LEU A 114 -1.39 10.79 1.58
C LEU A 114 -0.14 10.83 0.69
N ALA A 115 0.97 11.40 1.19
CA ALA A 115 2.21 11.47 0.44
C ALA A 115 2.83 10.08 0.22
N VAL A 116 2.84 9.23 1.25
CA VAL A 116 3.37 7.86 1.20
C VAL A 116 2.51 6.99 0.28
N GLU A 117 1.19 7.03 0.45
CA GLU A 117 0.23 6.28 -0.36
C GLU A 117 0.23 6.74 -1.81
N GLY A 118 0.30 8.05 -2.05
CA GLY A 118 0.41 8.61 -3.39
C GLY A 118 1.68 8.11 -4.10
N ALA A 119 2.82 8.14 -3.42
CA ALA A 119 4.07 7.59 -3.95
C ALA A 119 3.97 6.08 -4.22
N LEU A 120 3.36 5.31 -3.31
CA LEU A 120 3.14 3.87 -3.48
C LEU A 120 2.23 3.58 -4.67
N LEU A 121 1.16 4.35 -4.85
CA LEU A 121 0.21 4.19 -5.96
C LEU A 121 0.89 4.49 -7.30
N LEU A 122 1.63 5.60 -7.38
CA LEU A 122 2.37 6.00 -8.59
C LEU A 122 3.45 4.99 -8.98
N LEU A 123 4.05 4.30 -8.00
CA LEU A 123 5.04 3.25 -8.26
C LEU A 123 4.37 1.91 -8.65
N SER A 124 3.35 1.49 -7.90
CA SER A 124 2.77 0.14 -7.99
C SER A 124 1.93 -0.06 -9.25
N VAL A 125 1.09 0.92 -9.63
CA VAL A 125 0.16 0.78 -10.76
C VAL A 125 0.90 0.54 -12.09
N PRO A 126 1.92 1.33 -12.48
CA PRO A 126 2.64 1.08 -13.73
C PRO A 126 3.38 -0.25 -13.73
N LEU A 127 3.95 -0.67 -12.59
CA LEU A 127 4.70 -1.92 -12.48
C LEU A 127 3.78 -3.15 -12.54
N PHE A 128 2.58 -3.06 -11.96
CA PHE A 128 1.55 -4.09 -12.11
C PHE A 128 1.11 -4.23 -13.58
N VAL A 129 0.79 -3.12 -14.25
CA VAL A 129 0.34 -3.11 -15.65
C VAL A 129 1.41 -3.66 -16.60
N ARG A 130 2.68 -3.27 -16.40
CA ARG A 130 3.81 -3.77 -17.20
C ARG A 130 4.04 -5.27 -17.03
N GLY A 131 3.88 -5.79 -15.82
CA GLY A 131 3.98 -7.22 -15.53
C GLY A 131 2.91 -8.07 -16.22
N GLY A 132 1.87 -7.44 -16.79
CA GLY A 132 0.77 -8.09 -17.47
C GLY A 132 0.80 -8.13 -18.99
N ARG A 133 1.73 -7.43 -19.65
CA ARG A 133 1.83 -7.52 -21.10
C ARG A 133 2.41 -8.89 -21.51
N PRO A 134 1.68 -9.69 -22.32
CA PRO A 134 2.25 -10.88 -22.93
C PRO A 134 3.50 -10.50 -23.71
N ARG A 135 4.58 -11.27 -23.57
CA ARG A 135 5.70 -11.19 -24.52
C ARG A 135 5.16 -11.70 -25.85
N THR A 136 4.76 -10.81 -26.75
CA THR A 136 4.48 -11.20 -28.12
C THR A 136 5.80 -11.67 -28.72
N CYS A 137 5.94 -12.99 -28.91
CA CYS A 137 6.98 -13.54 -29.78
C CYS A 137 6.78 -12.91 -31.16
N ARG A 138 7.64 -11.97 -31.53
CA ARG A 138 7.88 -11.67 -32.94
C ARG A 138 8.59 -12.89 -33.52
N ALA A 139 7.86 -13.64 -34.33
CA ALA A 139 8.41 -14.62 -35.25
C ALA A 139 9.16 -13.91 -36.39
#